data_AF-B2AMN8-F1
#
_entry.id   AF-B2AMN8-F1
#
_cell.length_a   1.000
_cell.length_b   1.000
_cell.length_c   1.000
_cell.angle_alpha   90.00
_cell.angle_beta   90.00
_cell.angle_gamma   90.00
#
_symmetry.space_group_name_H-M   'P 1'
#
loop_
_entity.id
_entity.type
_entity.pdbx_description
1 polymer ?
#
loop_
_entity_poly.entity_id
_entity_poly.type
_entity_poly.pdbx_seq_one_letter_code
_entity_poly.pdbx_strand_id
1 'polypeptide(L)'
;MPFTRPSHSFQSLSRSSISHSLQPLTLHSLQTSHIYTFISPLPIPIMSPPWKVTFSSDFYLASGTITVDLPARKVLIIHDLTSKTYYLPRGRKDWSEPLEATAIRETYEEAGCTATLLPVPLSTRCTPPFSTSTHNPQLQKARFDPSGDVLLPNTARLTEPIALMQHPQKKNGALAIVLWYVAIGDSTLPLAKETQMSDEQFEALWVGFEEGPGMMVNHACEFELAQSRNHTTPHHTTPHHQMLTMAGGGLDAQVLQRGIDLALAASQMDDMDVGMNAAVACQDPPQKDSQLSSPKTSEAGSVGVVEASGTEAPPSRPEMPLSPPNSL
;
A
#
# COMPACT_ATOMS: atom_id res chain seq x y z
N MET A 1 -56.57 -7.18 -12.49
CA MET A 1 -56.63 -8.57 -12.98
C MET A 1 -55.68 -9.40 -12.12
N PRO A 2 -56.17 -10.20 -11.16
CA PRO A 2 -55.32 -11.01 -10.28
C PRO A 2 -55.04 -12.39 -10.90
N PHE A 3 -53.81 -12.87 -10.78
CA PHE A 3 -53.42 -14.23 -11.19
C PHE A 3 -53.65 -15.21 -10.04
N THR A 4 -54.52 -16.19 -10.27
CA THR A 4 -54.88 -17.31 -9.39
C THR A 4 -53.93 -18.49 -9.55
N ARG A 5 -53.53 -19.12 -8.44
CA ARG A 5 -52.94 -20.47 -8.35
C ARG A 5 -53.99 -21.54 -8.69
N PRO A 6 -53.58 -22.72 -9.21
CA PRO A 6 -54.39 -23.94 -9.09
C PRO A 6 -53.77 -24.96 -8.13
N SER A 7 -54.63 -25.42 -7.22
CA SER A 7 -54.53 -26.62 -6.41
C SER A 7 -55.11 -27.81 -7.18
N HIS A 8 -54.51 -29.00 -7.09
CA HIS A 8 -55.23 -30.25 -7.38
C HIS A 8 -54.89 -31.34 -6.37
N SER A 9 -55.98 -31.81 -5.75
CA SER A 9 -56.08 -32.90 -4.78
C SER A 9 -56.33 -34.24 -5.47
N PHE A 10 -55.81 -35.29 -4.81
CA PHE A 10 -56.06 -36.73 -5.00
C PHE A 10 -57.54 -37.15 -5.04
N GLN A 11 -57.83 -38.20 -5.84
CA GLN A 11 -58.68 -39.38 -5.53
C GLN A 11 -58.19 -40.53 -6.44
N SER A 12 -57.71 -41.69 -5.95
CA SER A 12 -58.35 -42.80 -5.23
C SER A 12 -59.25 -43.70 -6.08
N LEU A 13 -59.00 -45.02 -6.01
CA LEU A 13 -59.93 -46.20 -6.05
C LEU A 13 -59.15 -47.42 -6.63
N SER A 14 -59.24 -48.68 -6.17
CA SER A 14 -59.92 -49.30 -5.01
C SER A 14 -59.57 -50.81 -4.92
N ARG A 15 -59.75 -51.38 -3.70
CA ARG A 15 -60.18 -52.76 -3.33
C ARG A 15 -59.19 -53.93 -3.60
N SER A 16 -59.02 -54.95 -2.76
CA SER A 16 -59.95 -55.64 -1.81
C SER A 16 -59.11 -56.42 -0.75
N SER A 17 -59.40 -56.34 0.55
CA SER A 17 -60.15 -57.31 1.39
C SER A 17 -59.52 -58.71 1.60
N ILE A 18 -59.18 -59.06 2.85
CA ILE A 18 -59.73 -60.18 3.69
C ILE A 18 -58.84 -60.38 4.94
N SER A 19 -59.50 -60.76 6.05
CA SER A 19 -59.05 -60.81 7.45
C SER A 19 -58.57 -62.20 7.95
N HIS A 20 -58.00 -62.19 9.17
CA HIS A 20 -57.67 -63.29 10.11
C HIS A 20 -56.33 -63.99 9.87
N SER A 21 -55.54 -64.50 10.83
CA SER A 21 -55.44 -64.48 12.30
C SER A 21 -54.24 -65.40 12.65
N LEU A 22 -53.67 -65.31 13.86
CA LEU A 22 -52.75 -66.24 14.55
C LEU A 22 -51.21 -66.09 14.34
N GLN A 23 -50.58 -65.38 15.30
CA GLN A 23 -49.51 -65.78 16.24
C GLN A 23 -48.19 -66.49 15.78
N PRO A 24 -47.09 -66.33 16.54
CA PRO A 24 -45.75 -66.05 16.02
C PRO A 24 -44.80 -67.26 16.04
N LEU A 25 -43.81 -67.31 15.14
CA LEU A 25 -42.69 -68.26 15.24
C LEU A 25 -41.34 -67.64 14.83
N THR A 26 -40.52 -67.46 15.86
CA THR A 26 -39.06 -67.69 15.95
C THR A 26 -38.11 -67.10 14.91
N LEU A 27 -37.35 -66.12 15.42
CA LEU A 27 -36.03 -65.65 15.01
C LEU A 27 -35.06 -66.80 14.71
N HIS A 28 -34.58 -66.88 13.46
CA HIS A 28 -33.29 -67.52 13.16
C HIS A 28 -32.29 -66.42 12.82
N SER A 29 -31.32 -66.29 13.73
CA SER A 29 -30.12 -65.48 13.65
C SER A 29 -29.30 -65.84 12.40
N LEU A 30 -29.10 -64.86 11.52
CA LEU A 30 -27.90 -64.78 10.69
C LEU A 30 -27.17 -63.51 11.11
N GLN A 31 -26.24 -63.68 12.04
CA GLN A 31 -25.37 -62.64 12.55
C GLN A 31 -24.36 -62.26 11.47
N THR A 32 -24.69 -61.28 10.64
CA THR A 32 -23.71 -60.59 9.80
C THR A 32 -22.92 -59.65 10.69
N SER A 33 -21.70 -60.05 11.04
CA SER A 33 -20.72 -59.23 11.76
C SER A 33 -20.24 -58.10 10.86
N HIS A 34 -20.99 -57.00 10.83
CA HIS A 34 -20.45 -55.72 10.38
C HIS A 34 -19.54 -55.16 11.48
N ILE A 35 -18.23 -55.30 11.27
CA ILE A 35 -17.22 -54.55 12.01
C ILE A 35 -17.45 -53.07 11.67
N TYR A 36 -18.18 -52.36 12.52
CA TYR A 36 -18.26 -50.91 12.46
C TYR A 36 -16.98 -50.37 13.10
N THR A 37 -15.94 -50.16 12.29
CA THR A 37 -14.76 -49.41 12.73
C THR A 37 -15.21 -47.98 12.97
N PHE A 38 -15.44 -47.64 14.24
CA PHE A 38 -15.67 -46.27 14.67
C PHE A 38 -14.36 -45.50 14.47
N ILE A 39 -14.18 -44.91 13.28
CA ILE A 39 -13.13 -43.93 13.04
C ILE A 39 -13.55 -42.70 13.86
N SER A 40 -12.92 -42.50 15.01
CA SER A 40 -13.04 -41.24 15.73
C SER A 40 -12.57 -40.12 14.79
N PRO A 41 -13.37 -39.05 14.59
CA PRO A 41 -12.88 -37.90 13.85
C PRO A 41 -11.70 -37.35 14.64
N LEU A 42 -10.53 -37.32 13.99
CA LEU A 42 -9.35 -36.64 14.54
C LEU A 42 -9.77 -35.21 14.92
N PRO A 43 -9.31 -34.67 16.06
CA PRO A 43 -9.59 -33.28 16.42
C PRO A 43 -9.14 -32.39 15.27
N ILE A 44 -10.09 -31.69 14.64
CA ILE A 44 -9.77 -30.61 13.70
C ILE A 44 -8.92 -29.63 14.51
N PRO A 45 -7.68 -29.30 14.10
CA PRO A 45 -6.89 -28.31 14.80
C PRO A 45 -7.70 -27.02 14.82
N ILE A 46 -8.06 -26.57 16.03
CA ILE A 46 -8.68 -25.27 16.24
C ILE A 46 -7.60 -24.27 15.82
N MET A 47 -7.64 -23.85 14.57
CA MET A 47 -6.84 -22.72 14.11
C MET A 47 -7.18 -21.57 15.04
N SER A 48 -6.17 -21.03 15.72
CA SER A 48 -6.29 -19.74 16.38
C SER A 48 -6.95 -18.77 15.40
N PRO A 49 -7.91 -17.93 15.83
CA PRO A 49 -8.56 -17.01 14.93
C PRO A 49 -7.49 -16.26 14.13
N PRO A 50 -7.62 -16.14 12.79
CA PRO A 50 -6.57 -15.58 11.93
C PRO A 50 -6.30 -14.10 12.21
N TRP A 51 -7.13 -13.47 13.03
CA TRP A 51 -7.07 -12.04 13.34
C TRP A 51 -6.30 -11.81 14.63
N LYS A 52 -5.28 -10.96 14.53
CA LYS A 52 -4.60 -10.37 15.68
C LYS A 52 -5.17 -8.97 15.90
N VAL A 53 -5.65 -8.70 17.10
CA VAL A 53 -6.05 -7.36 17.53
C VAL A 53 -4.88 -6.74 18.30
N THR A 54 -4.60 -5.46 18.04
CA THR A 54 -3.62 -4.66 18.77
C THR A 54 -4.25 -3.31 19.05
N PHE A 55 -4.28 -2.89 20.31
CA PHE A 55 -4.94 -1.67 20.73
C PHE A 55 -4.01 -0.47 20.58
N SER A 56 -4.57 0.74 20.51
CA SER A 56 -3.80 1.97 20.28
C SER A 56 -2.75 2.28 21.35
N SER A 57 -2.83 1.67 22.54
CA SER A 57 -1.78 1.72 23.57
C SER A 57 -0.54 0.93 23.18
N ASP A 58 -0.68 -0.04 22.28
CA ASP A 58 0.31 -1.07 22.00
C ASP A 58 0.88 -0.94 20.58
N PHE A 59 0.43 0.04 19.80
CA PHE A 59 0.99 0.36 18.49
C PHE A 59 1.05 1.86 18.22
N TYR A 60 1.91 2.26 17.28
CA TYR A 60 1.89 3.59 16.70
C TYR A 60 2.04 3.50 15.18
N LEU A 61 1.51 4.51 14.49
CA LEU A 61 1.70 4.68 13.07
C LEU A 61 2.97 5.50 12.83
N ALA A 62 3.72 5.10 11.83
CA ALA A 62 4.92 5.77 11.36
C ALA A 62 4.91 5.81 9.83
N SER A 63 5.68 6.74 9.29
CA SER A 63 5.76 6.93 7.85
C SER A 63 7.17 7.35 7.45
N GLY A 64 7.59 6.95 6.25
CA GLY A 64 8.92 7.25 5.72
C GLY A 64 8.95 7.26 4.20
N THR A 65 10.07 7.73 3.66
CA THR A 65 10.24 7.84 2.20
C THR A 65 11.39 7.00 1.68
N ILE A 66 11.21 6.51 0.45
CA ILE A 66 12.30 6.18 -0.45
C ILE A 66 12.51 7.41 -1.32
N THR A 67 13.42 8.29 -0.90
CA THR A 67 13.68 9.56 -1.60
C THR A 67 14.80 9.37 -2.64
N VAL A 68 14.45 9.49 -3.92
CA VAL A 68 15.38 9.30 -5.05
C VAL A 68 15.69 10.61 -5.76
N ASP A 69 16.93 10.74 -6.22
CA ASP A 69 17.34 11.66 -7.27
C ASP A 69 17.51 10.82 -8.55
N LEU A 70 16.48 10.86 -9.41
CA LEU A 70 16.44 10.08 -10.64
C LEU A 70 17.54 10.49 -11.63
N PRO A 71 17.76 11.79 -11.94
CA PRO A 71 18.87 12.21 -12.79
C PRO A 71 20.23 11.75 -12.31
N ALA A 72 20.52 11.88 -11.01
CA ALA A 72 21.81 11.49 -10.44
C ALA A 72 21.92 9.97 -10.18
N ARG A 73 20.81 9.23 -10.31
CA ARG A 73 20.68 7.81 -9.94
C ARG A 73 21.12 7.53 -8.50
N LYS A 74 20.70 8.41 -7.58
CA LYS A 74 21.02 8.32 -6.15
C LYS A 74 19.78 8.19 -5.31
N VAL A 75 19.93 7.59 -4.14
CA VAL A 75 18.89 7.48 -3.13
C VAL A 75 19.40 8.02 -1.80
N LEU A 76 18.52 8.64 -1.05
CA LEU A 76 18.80 9.18 0.28
C LEU A 76 18.68 8.05 1.32
N ILE A 77 19.73 7.88 2.12
CA ILE A 77 19.74 6.99 3.29
C ILE A 77 20.25 7.75 4.51
N ILE A 78 19.94 7.22 5.68
CA ILE A 78 20.47 7.67 6.97
C ILE A 78 21.47 6.65 7.49
N HIS A 79 22.60 7.14 7.99
CA HIS A 79 23.52 6.43 8.86
C HIS A 79 23.29 6.86 10.31
N ASP A 80 22.75 5.98 11.13
CA ASP A 80 22.64 6.22 12.56
C ASP A 80 24.00 5.99 13.22
N LEU A 81 24.62 7.08 13.67
CA LEU A 81 25.95 7.06 14.25
C LEU A 81 25.99 6.38 15.61
N THR A 82 24.86 6.22 16.29
CA THR A 82 24.75 5.52 17.57
C THR A 82 24.75 4.01 17.34
N SER A 83 23.88 3.52 16.46
CA SER A 83 23.74 2.08 16.21
C SER A 83 24.69 1.54 15.14
N LYS A 84 25.35 2.41 14.37
CA LYS A 84 26.17 2.07 13.20
C LYS A 84 25.38 1.29 12.15
N THR A 85 24.12 1.65 11.97
CA THR A 85 23.23 1.01 10.97
C THR A 85 22.73 2.02 9.97
N TYR A 86 22.40 1.52 8.77
CA TYR A 86 21.85 2.33 7.69
C TYR A 86 20.37 2.00 7.50
N TYR A 87 19.54 3.03 7.40
CA TYR A 87 18.10 2.90 7.16
C TYR A 87 17.54 4.06 6.34
N LEU A 88 16.25 3.97 5.99
CA LEU A 88 15.51 5.02 5.29
C LEU A 88 14.89 5.99 6.30
N PRO A 89 14.79 7.29 5.98
CA PRO A 89 14.13 8.27 6.83
C PRO A 89 12.70 7.85 7.15
N ARG A 90 12.37 7.80 8.44
CA ARG A 90 11.05 7.45 8.95
C ARG A 90 10.88 7.90 10.40
N GLY A 91 9.66 8.28 10.75
CA GLY A 91 9.33 8.49 12.15
C GLY A 91 7.85 8.47 12.43
N ARG A 92 7.49 8.91 13.63
CA ARG A 92 6.15 8.72 14.17
C ARG A 92 5.21 9.75 13.60
N LYS A 93 3.99 9.30 13.31
CA LYS A 93 2.91 10.19 12.92
C LYS A 93 2.47 11.06 14.10
N ASP A 94 2.37 12.35 13.86
CA ASP A 94 1.75 13.29 14.80
C ASP A 94 0.22 13.16 14.79
N TRP A 95 -0.40 13.58 15.90
CA TRP A 95 -1.85 13.61 16.01
C TRP A 95 -2.45 14.51 14.92
N SER A 96 -3.45 13.97 14.21
CA SER A 96 -4.18 14.65 13.13
C SER A 96 -3.40 14.99 11.84
N GLU A 97 -2.10 14.68 11.73
CA GLU A 97 -1.25 15.01 10.57
C GLU A 97 -1.15 13.85 9.56
N PRO A 98 -1.76 13.83 8.34
CA PRO A 98 -1.89 12.68 7.39
C PRO A 98 -0.99 11.43 7.55
N LEU A 99 -0.47 10.78 6.52
CA LEU A 99 0.67 9.84 6.65
C LEU A 99 1.73 10.17 5.61
N GLU A 100 1.26 10.67 4.47
CA GLU A 100 2.00 11.35 3.43
C GLU A 100 2.77 12.55 4.00
N ALA A 101 2.09 13.39 4.78
CA ALA A 101 2.70 14.56 5.41
C ALA A 101 3.79 14.14 6.42
N THR A 102 3.50 13.13 7.25
CA THR A 102 4.48 12.53 8.17
C THR A 102 5.72 12.07 7.40
N ALA A 103 5.57 11.36 6.28
CA ALA A 103 6.72 10.85 5.51
C ALA A 103 7.64 11.99 5.06
N ILE A 104 7.05 13.08 4.54
CA ILE A 104 7.80 14.26 4.07
C ILE A 104 8.46 15.00 5.24
N ARG A 105 7.73 15.23 6.33
CA ARG A 105 8.25 15.90 7.53
C ARG A 105 9.44 15.13 8.12
N GLU A 106 9.28 13.84 8.35
CA GLU A 106 10.34 12.98 8.92
C GLU A 106 11.58 12.94 8.01
N THR A 107 11.38 12.92 6.69
CA THR A 107 12.50 13.02 5.74
C THR A 107 13.27 14.34 5.85
N TYR A 108 12.55 15.43 6.12
CA TYR A 108 13.18 16.73 6.34
C TYR A 108 13.85 16.82 7.72
N GLU A 109 13.20 16.35 8.78
CA GLU A 109 13.71 16.39 10.15
C GLU A 109 14.97 15.53 10.27
N GLU A 110 14.91 14.25 9.89
CA GLU A 110 16.02 13.31 10.08
C GLU A 110 17.18 13.55 9.10
N ALA A 111 16.88 13.94 7.85
CA ALA A 111 17.87 13.98 6.77
C ALA A 111 18.11 15.36 6.14
N GLY A 112 17.35 16.38 6.54
CA GLY A 112 17.47 17.74 5.98
C GLY A 112 17.06 17.84 4.51
N CYS A 113 16.41 16.82 3.94
CA CYS A 113 16.06 16.77 2.53
C CYS A 113 14.64 17.28 2.30
N THR A 114 14.49 18.27 1.42
CA THR A 114 13.16 18.65 0.91
C THR A 114 12.73 17.63 -0.14
N ALA A 115 11.81 16.75 0.22
CA ALA A 115 11.28 15.72 -0.66
C ALA A 115 9.86 16.07 -1.13
N THR A 116 9.45 15.53 -2.27
CA THR A 116 8.06 15.57 -2.76
C THR A 116 7.63 14.18 -3.17
N LEU A 117 6.43 13.75 -2.80
CA LEU A 117 5.93 12.42 -3.18
C LEU A 117 5.90 12.27 -4.70
N LEU A 118 6.40 11.12 -5.17
CA LEU A 118 6.43 10.77 -6.58
C LEU A 118 5.24 9.87 -6.90
N PRO A 119 4.32 10.29 -7.79
CA PRO A 119 3.29 9.40 -8.31
C PRO A 119 3.92 8.25 -9.13
N VAL A 120 3.89 7.05 -8.58
CA VAL A 120 4.49 5.84 -9.18
C VAL A 120 3.44 4.86 -9.70
N PRO A 121 3.74 4.07 -10.73
CA PRO A 121 2.81 3.04 -11.23
C PRO A 121 2.64 1.93 -10.21
N LEU A 122 1.49 1.87 -9.54
CA LEU A 122 1.23 0.86 -8.52
C LEU A 122 0.15 -0.13 -8.96
N SER A 123 0.45 -1.40 -8.69
CA SER A 123 -0.57 -2.43 -8.58
C SER A 123 -1.23 -2.31 -7.21
N THR A 124 -2.46 -1.81 -7.17
CA THR A 124 -3.17 -1.56 -5.90
C THR A 124 -4.47 -2.34 -5.80
N ARG A 125 -4.83 -2.67 -4.56
CA ARG A 125 -6.16 -3.20 -4.17
C ARG A 125 -7.09 -2.07 -3.72
N CYS A 126 -6.63 -0.82 -3.71
CA CYS A 126 -7.46 0.33 -3.39
C CYS A 126 -8.61 0.45 -4.40
N THR A 127 -9.79 0.79 -3.91
CA THR A 127 -10.95 1.05 -4.76
C THR A 127 -10.69 2.33 -5.58
N PRO A 128 -10.67 2.27 -6.93
CA PRO A 128 -10.37 3.45 -7.73
C PRO A 128 -11.48 4.48 -7.56
N PRO A 129 -11.23 5.80 -7.47
CA PRO A 129 -12.27 6.83 -7.28
C PRO A 129 -13.45 6.72 -8.27
N PHE A 130 -14.65 7.12 -7.85
CA PHE A 130 -15.84 7.02 -8.72
C PHE A 130 -15.66 7.86 -9.99
N SER A 131 -15.12 9.07 -9.85
CA SER A 131 -14.79 9.97 -10.95
C SER A 131 -13.86 9.33 -11.99
N THR A 132 -12.78 8.67 -11.57
CA THR A 132 -11.81 8.04 -12.49
C THR A 132 -12.37 6.77 -13.13
N SER A 133 -13.19 6.02 -12.39
CA SER A 133 -13.83 4.79 -12.89
C SER A 133 -14.87 5.04 -13.97
N THR A 134 -15.49 6.22 -14.02
CA THR A 134 -16.58 6.53 -14.97
C THR A 134 -16.11 6.48 -16.43
N HIS A 135 -14.84 6.78 -16.68
CA HIS A 135 -14.26 6.86 -18.02
C HIS A 135 -13.28 5.72 -18.35
N ASN A 136 -13.00 4.82 -17.40
CA ASN A 136 -12.10 3.69 -17.61
C ASN A 136 -12.82 2.37 -17.30
N PRO A 137 -13.18 1.56 -18.31
CA PRO A 137 -13.90 0.30 -18.12
C PRO A 137 -13.18 -0.71 -17.21
N GLN A 138 -11.84 -0.72 -17.20
CA GLN A 138 -11.07 -1.60 -16.31
C GLN A 138 -11.20 -1.14 -14.85
N LEU A 139 -11.10 0.16 -14.59
CA LEU A 139 -11.31 0.72 -13.25
C LEU A 139 -12.76 0.59 -12.79
N GLN A 140 -13.72 0.71 -13.71
CA GLN A 140 -15.14 0.48 -13.43
C GLN A 140 -15.38 -0.97 -13.00
N LYS A 141 -14.85 -1.92 -13.77
CA LYS A 141 -14.95 -3.35 -13.43
C LYS A 141 -14.30 -3.63 -12.07
N ALA A 142 -13.12 -3.08 -11.81
CA ALA A 142 -12.43 -3.27 -10.53
C ALA A 142 -13.20 -2.68 -9.34
N ARG A 143 -13.81 -1.50 -9.47
CA ARG A 143 -14.60 -0.87 -8.40
C ARG A 143 -15.83 -1.69 -8.01
N PHE A 144 -16.49 -2.31 -8.98
CA PHE A 144 -17.74 -3.06 -8.77
C PHE A 144 -17.55 -4.57 -8.82
N ASP A 145 -16.31 -5.05 -8.73
CA ASP A 145 -16.02 -6.47 -8.77
C ASP A 145 -16.50 -7.15 -7.47
N PRO A 146 -17.35 -8.20 -7.56
CA PRO A 146 -17.95 -8.83 -6.39
C PRO A 146 -16.96 -9.66 -5.56
N SER A 147 -15.76 -9.97 -6.08
CA SER A 147 -14.70 -10.62 -5.29
C SER A 147 -13.99 -9.64 -4.36
N GLY A 148 -14.06 -8.34 -4.66
CA GLY A 148 -13.35 -7.29 -3.90
C GLY A 148 -11.82 -7.35 -4.01
N ASP A 149 -11.27 -8.21 -4.86
CA ASP A 149 -9.83 -8.44 -4.98
C ASP A 149 -9.34 -8.27 -6.43
N VAL A 150 -9.55 -7.08 -6.98
CA VAL A 150 -8.96 -6.73 -8.28
C VAL A 150 -7.65 -5.99 -8.04
N LEU A 151 -6.55 -6.72 -8.21
CA LEU A 151 -5.23 -6.11 -8.33
C LEU A 151 -5.12 -5.47 -9.72
N LEU A 152 -5.22 -4.15 -9.78
CA LEU A 152 -5.14 -3.40 -11.03
C LEU A 152 -3.67 -3.18 -11.42
N PRO A 153 -3.11 -3.87 -12.43
CA PRO A 153 -1.68 -3.80 -12.70
C PRO A 153 -1.27 -2.46 -13.30
N ASN A 154 -0.45 -1.68 -12.58
CA ASN A 154 0.21 -0.46 -13.05
C ASN A 154 -0.72 0.56 -13.76
N THR A 155 -2.02 0.56 -13.44
CA THR A 155 -3.03 1.32 -14.21
C THR A 155 -3.13 2.79 -13.83
N ALA A 156 -2.55 3.19 -12.69
CA ALA A 156 -2.57 4.57 -12.20
C ALA A 156 -1.24 4.93 -11.56
N ARG A 157 -0.83 6.19 -11.76
CA ARG A 157 0.22 6.83 -10.97
C ARG A 157 -0.38 7.31 -9.66
N LEU A 158 0.09 6.73 -8.56
CA LEU A 158 -0.46 6.95 -7.24
C LEU A 158 0.64 7.34 -6.27
N THR A 159 0.29 8.15 -5.28
CA THR A 159 1.15 8.49 -4.13
C THR A 159 0.75 7.68 -2.89
N GLU A 160 0.23 6.47 -3.11
CA GLU A 160 -0.15 5.53 -2.06
C GLU A 160 1.11 4.82 -1.52
N PRO A 161 1.07 4.30 -0.28
CA PRO A 161 2.21 3.58 0.28
C PRO A 161 2.52 2.31 -0.52
N ILE A 162 3.80 2.08 -0.80
CA ILE A 162 4.30 0.95 -1.60
C ILE A 162 4.59 -0.29 -0.76
N ALA A 163 4.75 -0.09 0.55
CA ALA A 163 5.04 -1.14 1.51
C ALA A 163 4.53 -0.76 2.91
N LEU A 164 4.21 -1.79 3.68
CA LEU A 164 3.93 -1.72 5.10
C LEU A 164 4.94 -2.61 5.83
N MET A 165 5.60 -2.06 6.83
CA MET A 165 6.51 -2.79 7.71
C MET A 165 5.96 -2.80 9.14
N GLN A 166 6.07 -3.96 9.80
CA GLN A 166 5.72 -4.11 11.21
C GLN A 166 6.91 -4.62 11.99
N HIS A 167 7.25 -3.97 13.09
CA HIS A 167 8.27 -4.46 14.02
C HIS A 167 7.99 -3.97 15.44
N PRO A 168 8.34 -4.74 16.48
CA PRO A 168 8.31 -4.22 17.84
C PRO A 168 9.38 -3.14 18.03
N GLN A 169 9.07 -2.11 18.81
CA GLN A 169 10.05 -1.12 19.22
C GLN A 169 10.91 -1.68 20.37
N LYS A 170 12.23 -1.53 20.25
CA LYS A 170 13.21 -2.07 21.23
C LYS A 170 13.00 -1.55 22.67
N LYS A 171 12.59 -0.29 22.84
CA LYS A 171 12.54 0.37 24.16
C LYS A 171 11.30 -0.01 25.00
N ASN A 172 10.12 -0.06 24.38
CA ASN A 172 8.84 -0.22 25.11
C ASN A 172 8.00 -1.39 24.59
N GLY A 173 8.45 -2.11 23.56
CA GLY A 173 7.71 -3.24 22.97
C GLY A 173 6.51 -2.86 22.11
N ALA A 174 6.16 -1.57 21.98
CA ALA A 174 5.04 -1.13 21.14
C ALA A 174 5.29 -1.51 19.68
N LEU A 175 4.24 -1.96 18.98
CA LEU A 175 4.30 -2.33 17.58
C LEU A 175 4.38 -1.06 16.72
N ALA A 176 5.50 -0.89 16.01
CA ALA A 176 5.60 0.08 14.95
C ALA A 176 4.88 -0.45 13.71
N ILE A 177 4.00 0.36 13.11
CA ILE A 177 3.43 0.12 11.78
C ILE A 177 3.91 1.24 10.88
N VAL A 178 4.84 0.94 9.98
CA VAL A 178 5.52 1.92 9.11
C VAL A 178 4.99 1.79 7.69
N LEU A 179 4.52 2.91 7.12
CA LEU A 179 4.15 3.01 5.72
C LEU A 179 5.24 3.72 4.92
N TRP A 180 5.52 3.20 3.73
CA TRP A 180 6.62 3.69 2.90
C TRP A 180 6.12 4.29 1.60
N TYR A 181 6.58 5.49 1.27
CA TYR A 181 6.21 6.22 0.07
C TYR A 181 7.43 6.44 -0.83
N VAL A 182 7.23 6.54 -2.14
CA VAL A 182 8.30 6.99 -3.05
C VAL A 182 8.26 8.50 -3.15
N ALA A 183 9.43 9.13 -3.07
CA ALA A 183 9.57 10.57 -3.18
C ALA A 183 10.76 10.94 -4.08
N ILE A 184 10.75 12.16 -4.60
CA ILE A 184 11.87 12.77 -5.30
C ILE A 184 12.56 13.79 -4.41
N GLY A 185 13.88 13.88 -4.54
CA GLY A 185 14.72 14.92 -3.94
C GLY A 185 15.84 15.31 -4.92
N ASP A 186 16.52 16.41 -4.61
CA ASP A 186 17.62 16.94 -5.42
C ASP A 186 18.94 16.75 -4.67
N SER A 187 19.79 15.83 -5.13
CA SER A 187 21.08 15.54 -4.50
C SER A 187 22.15 16.60 -4.77
N THR A 188 21.86 17.59 -5.62
CA THR A 188 22.75 18.74 -5.86
C THR A 188 22.55 19.84 -4.83
N LEU A 189 21.43 19.84 -4.12
CA LEU A 189 21.16 20.78 -3.04
C LEU A 189 21.79 20.31 -1.73
N PRO A 190 22.33 21.24 -0.92
CA PRO A 190 22.82 20.88 0.40
C PRO A 190 21.66 20.44 1.28
N LEU A 191 21.88 19.35 2.03
CA LEU A 191 20.96 18.92 3.07
C LEU A 191 20.92 19.97 4.19
N ALA A 192 19.71 20.31 4.63
CA ALA A 192 19.52 21.22 5.76
C ALA A 192 20.17 20.65 7.03
N LYS A 193 20.70 21.54 7.87
CA LYS A 193 21.35 21.19 9.14
C LYS A 193 20.46 21.60 10.30
N GLU A 194 20.71 21.02 11.48
CA GLU A 194 19.99 21.32 12.72
C GLU A 194 18.47 21.11 12.60
N THR A 195 18.05 20.17 11.75
CA THR A 195 16.65 19.75 11.59
C THR A 195 16.27 18.58 12.50
N GLN A 196 17.28 17.85 12.98
CA GLN A 196 17.16 16.65 13.80
C GLN A 196 16.74 16.98 15.24
N MET A 197 16.10 16.01 15.87
CA MET A 197 15.78 16.09 17.30
C MET A 197 17.05 15.92 18.15
N SER A 198 17.02 16.43 19.39
CA SER A 198 18.22 16.46 20.26
C SER A 198 18.80 15.08 20.60
N ASP A 199 18.01 14.01 20.48
CA ASP A 199 18.43 12.63 20.73
C ASP A 199 18.82 11.86 19.46
N GLU A 200 18.81 12.53 18.30
CA GLU A 200 19.18 11.97 17.01
C GLU A 200 20.64 12.34 16.67
N GLN A 201 21.36 11.35 16.14
CA GLN A 201 22.74 11.52 15.68
C GLN A 201 22.85 10.85 14.31
N PHE A 202 22.19 11.46 13.33
CA PHE A 202 22.05 10.89 12.00
C PHE A 202 22.93 11.63 11.00
N GLU A 203 23.57 10.86 10.14
CA GLU A 203 24.26 11.37 8.96
C GLU A 203 23.47 10.96 7.73
N ALA A 204 22.97 11.94 6.97
CA ALA A 204 22.24 11.69 5.74
C ALA A 204 23.19 11.64 4.54
N LEU A 205 22.99 10.62 3.69
CA LEU A 205 23.86 10.29 2.58
C LEU A 205 23.07 10.08 1.31
N TRP A 206 23.54 10.68 0.21
CA TRP A 206 23.11 10.34 -1.13
C TRP A 206 24.03 9.26 -1.71
N VAL A 207 23.50 8.07 -1.92
CA VAL A 207 24.26 6.89 -2.39
C VAL A 207 23.71 6.38 -3.71
N GLY A 208 24.52 5.67 -4.50
CA GLY A 208 24.06 5.13 -5.79
C GLY A 208 22.95 4.09 -5.62
N PHE A 209 22.05 3.97 -6.61
CA PHE A 209 20.96 2.97 -6.59
C PHE A 209 21.43 1.52 -6.36
N GLU A 210 22.60 1.15 -6.90
CA GLU A 210 23.16 -0.20 -6.73
C GLU A 210 23.84 -0.39 -5.37
N GLU A 211 24.31 0.69 -4.75
CA GLU A 211 25.08 0.66 -3.50
C GLU A 211 24.15 0.69 -2.27
N GLY A 212 23.12 1.53 -2.30
CA GLY A 212 22.23 1.77 -1.15
C GLY A 212 21.64 0.50 -0.53
N PRO A 213 21.01 -0.42 -1.31
CA PRO A 213 20.50 -1.67 -0.77
C PRO A 213 21.57 -2.54 -0.10
N GLY A 214 22.80 -2.51 -0.60
CA GLY A 214 23.95 -3.22 -0.03
C GLY A 214 24.48 -2.61 1.27
N MET A 215 24.20 -1.33 1.54
CA MET A 215 24.56 -0.68 2.80
C MET A 215 23.56 -1.00 3.94
N MET A 216 22.30 -1.29 3.59
CA MET A 216 21.21 -1.57 4.53
C MET A 216 21.18 -3.04 4.97
N VAL A 217 22.35 -3.58 5.32
CA VAL A 217 22.48 -4.94 5.87
C VAL A 217 22.23 -4.87 7.37
N ASN A 218 21.23 -5.61 7.83
CA ASN A 218 20.86 -5.68 9.24
C ASN A 218 21.96 -6.39 10.05
N HIS A 219 22.95 -5.63 10.54
CA HIS A 219 23.88 -6.12 11.58
C HIS A 219 23.17 -6.50 12.89
N ALA A 220 21.89 -6.14 13.05
CA ALA A 220 21.05 -6.58 14.17
C ALA A 220 20.85 -8.11 14.21
N CYS A 221 20.83 -8.79 13.06
CA CYS A 221 20.68 -10.26 13.02
C CYS A 221 21.97 -10.97 13.47
N GLU A 222 23.15 -10.39 13.19
CA GLU A 222 24.42 -10.98 13.62
C GLU A 222 24.61 -10.91 15.14
N PHE A 223 24.11 -9.86 15.80
CA PHE A 223 24.27 -9.70 17.24
C PHE A 223 23.41 -10.68 18.05
N GLU A 224 22.16 -10.93 17.64
CA GLU A 224 21.30 -11.95 18.26
C GLU A 224 21.80 -13.38 17.98
N LEU A 225 22.29 -13.66 16.77
CA LEU A 225 22.88 -14.96 16.42
C LEU A 225 24.22 -15.19 17.14
N ALA A 226 25.01 -14.14 17.40
CA ALA A 226 26.24 -14.23 18.19
C ALA A 226 25.95 -14.47 19.68
N GLN A 227 24.89 -13.86 20.24
CA GLN A 227 24.48 -14.10 21.62
C GLN A 227 23.85 -15.49 21.83
N SER A 228 23.09 -16.01 20.86
CA SER A 228 22.50 -17.36 20.94
C SER A 228 23.55 -18.47 20.81
N ARG A 229 24.64 -18.24 20.06
CA ARG A 229 25.77 -19.19 19.94
C ARG A 229 26.58 -19.33 21.23
N ASN A 230 26.57 -18.31 22.10
CA ASN A 230 27.28 -18.35 23.38
C ASN A 230 26.50 -19.02 24.51
N HIS A 231 25.23 -19.43 24.29
CA HIS A 231 24.35 -19.95 25.36
C HIS A 231 23.68 -21.30 25.09
N THR A 232 24.11 -22.06 24.08
CA THR A 232 23.41 -23.32 23.75
C THR A 232 24.30 -24.55 23.90
N THR A 233 24.09 -25.30 25.00
CA THR A 233 24.41 -26.74 25.09
C THR A 233 23.56 -27.54 24.09
N PRO A 234 24.05 -28.67 23.56
CA PRO A 234 23.46 -29.31 22.40
C PRO A 234 22.21 -30.10 22.78
N HIS A 235 21.03 -29.56 22.51
CA HIS A 235 19.83 -30.38 22.36
C HIS A 235 19.14 -30.09 21.04
N HIS A 236 18.93 -31.17 20.30
CA HIS A 236 18.31 -31.25 18.99
C HIS A 236 17.05 -30.40 18.87
N THR A 237 17.07 -29.41 17.99
CA THR A 237 15.85 -28.92 17.33
C THR A 237 16.18 -28.50 15.91
N THR A 238 15.34 -28.95 14.98
CA THR A 238 15.52 -28.96 13.53
C THR A 238 15.55 -27.55 12.93
N PRO A 239 16.48 -27.22 12.01
CA PRO A 239 16.61 -25.88 11.45
C PRO A 239 15.82 -25.75 10.14
N HIS A 240 14.54 -25.35 10.22
CA HIS A 240 13.77 -25.01 9.02
C HIS A 240 13.40 -23.53 8.90
N HIS A 241 13.77 -22.68 9.87
CA HIS A 241 13.45 -21.26 9.85
C HIS A 241 14.65 -20.32 9.65
N GLN A 242 15.87 -20.87 9.53
CA GLN A 242 17.10 -20.08 9.60
C GLN A 242 17.84 -19.93 8.26
N MET A 243 17.25 -20.35 7.15
CA MET A 243 17.94 -20.44 5.86
C MET A 243 17.54 -19.39 4.81
N LEU A 244 16.66 -18.42 5.14
CA LEU A 244 16.21 -17.40 4.17
C LEU A 244 16.87 -16.01 4.32
N THR A 245 17.77 -15.81 5.28
CA THR A 245 18.33 -14.48 5.59
C THR A 245 19.68 -14.20 4.93
N MET A 246 20.29 -15.17 4.24
CA MET A 246 21.68 -15.07 3.76
C MET A 246 21.82 -14.63 2.29
N ALA A 247 20.71 -14.41 1.57
CA ALA A 247 20.74 -14.06 0.14
C ALA A 247 19.86 -12.85 -0.24
N GLY A 248 19.15 -12.25 0.71
CA GLY A 248 18.36 -11.03 0.50
C GLY A 248 18.72 -10.02 1.59
N GLY A 249 18.97 -8.77 1.21
CA GLY A 249 19.23 -7.68 2.16
C GLY A 249 18.13 -7.55 3.23
N GLY A 250 18.40 -6.75 4.27
CA GLY A 250 17.43 -6.47 5.32
C GLY A 250 16.07 -6.02 4.78
N LEU A 251 14.99 -6.11 5.57
CA LEU A 251 13.64 -5.71 5.12
C LEU A 251 13.63 -4.28 4.57
N ASP A 252 14.39 -3.37 5.17
CA ASP A 252 14.53 -2.00 4.69
C ASP A 252 15.20 -1.93 3.30
N ALA A 253 16.18 -2.80 3.01
CA ALA A 253 16.79 -2.91 1.68
C ALA A 253 15.81 -3.38 0.60
N GLN A 254 14.88 -4.28 0.95
CA GLN A 254 13.83 -4.74 0.02
C GLN A 254 12.84 -3.61 -0.29
N VAL A 255 12.45 -2.83 0.73
CA VAL A 255 11.62 -1.64 0.57
C VAL A 255 12.32 -0.60 -0.31
N LEU A 256 13.60 -0.34 -0.05
CA LEU A 256 14.43 0.55 -0.85
C LEU A 256 14.47 0.14 -2.31
N GLN A 257 14.85 -1.11 -2.59
CA GLN A 257 14.94 -1.62 -3.96
C GLN A 257 13.59 -1.49 -4.68
N ARG A 258 12.49 -1.86 -4.02
CA ARG A 258 11.15 -1.74 -4.60
C ARG A 258 10.80 -0.28 -4.93
N GLY A 259 11.17 0.66 -4.07
CA GLY A 259 10.95 2.09 -4.33
C GLY A 259 11.76 2.61 -5.52
N ILE A 260 13.02 2.19 -5.66
CA ILE A 260 13.88 2.52 -6.82
C ILE A 260 13.26 1.99 -8.12
N ASP A 261 12.85 0.71 -8.15
CA ASP A 261 12.25 0.10 -9.34
C ASP A 261 10.98 0.84 -9.79
N LEU A 262 10.15 1.26 -8.84
CA LEU A 262 8.93 2.01 -9.10
C LEU A 262 9.20 3.43 -9.59
N ALA A 263 10.23 4.10 -9.06
CA ALA A 263 10.65 5.41 -9.52
C ALA A 263 11.22 5.38 -10.95
N LEU A 264 11.99 4.34 -11.28
CA LEU A 264 12.50 4.12 -12.64
C LEU A 264 11.36 3.79 -13.62
N ALA A 265 10.39 2.99 -13.21
CA ALA A 265 9.20 2.73 -14.02
C ALA A 265 8.38 4.00 -14.26
N ALA A 266 8.27 4.86 -13.25
CA ALA A 266 7.70 6.20 -13.39
C ALA A 266 8.47 7.04 -14.42
N SER A 267 9.80 7.14 -14.36
CA SER A 267 10.51 7.98 -15.34
C SER A 267 10.36 7.50 -16.79
N GLN A 268 10.36 6.19 -17.02
CA GLN A 268 10.19 5.61 -18.35
C GLN A 268 8.80 5.87 -18.97
N MET A 269 7.76 5.94 -18.13
CA MET A 269 6.41 6.27 -18.58
C MET A 269 6.31 7.73 -19.05
N ASP A 270 7.03 8.66 -18.42
CA ASP A 270 7.05 10.06 -18.84
C ASP A 270 7.70 10.23 -20.22
N ASP A 271 8.78 9.49 -20.49
CA ASP A 271 9.44 9.48 -21.81
C ASP A 271 8.52 8.95 -22.92
N MET A 272 7.68 7.93 -22.61
CA MET A 272 6.72 7.38 -23.57
C MET A 272 5.57 8.36 -23.87
N ASP A 273 5.04 9.06 -22.87
CA ASP A 273 3.98 10.06 -23.07
C ASP A 273 4.50 11.26 -23.90
N VAL A 274 5.75 11.69 -23.67
CA VAL A 274 6.41 12.73 -24.49
C VAL A 274 6.64 12.25 -25.92
N GLY A 275 7.12 11.02 -26.10
CA GLY A 275 7.33 10.41 -27.42
C GLY A 275 6.04 10.25 -28.23
N MET A 276 4.93 9.87 -27.57
CA MET A 276 3.62 9.75 -28.21
C MET A 276 3.06 11.12 -28.62
N ASN A 277 3.20 12.14 -27.77
CA ASN A 277 2.80 13.51 -28.09
C ASN A 277 3.64 14.12 -29.22
N ALA A 278 4.95 13.83 -29.26
CA ALA A 278 5.83 14.25 -30.36
C ALA A 278 5.50 13.52 -31.67
N ALA A 279 5.17 12.22 -31.63
CA ALA A 279 4.76 11.47 -32.81
C ALA A 279 3.41 11.93 -33.38
N VAL A 280 2.48 12.35 -32.53
CA VAL A 280 1.21 12.99 -32.95
C VAL A 280 1.45 14.37 -33.55
N ALA A 281 2.41 15.15 -33.01
CA ALA A 281 2.79 16.46 -33.57
C ALA A 281 3.52 16.38 -34.92
N CYS A 282 4.14 15.24 -35.24
CA CYS A 282 4.84 14.98 -36.51
C CYS A 282 3.93 14.37 -37.60
N GLN A 283 2.62 14.22 -37.37
CA GLN A 283 1.68 13.88 -38.45
C GLN A 283 1.32 15.16 -39.22
N ASP A 284 1.62 15.18 -40.51
CA ASP A 284 1.34 16.32 -41.40
C ASP A 284 -0.14 16.77 -41.28
N PRO A 285 -0.41 18.09 -41.27
CA PRO A 285 -1.79 18.57 -41.22
C PRO A 285 -2.57 18.07 -42.45
N PRO A 286 -3.88 17.77 -42.28
CA PRO A 286 -4.67 17.25 -43.39
C PRO A 286 -4.67 18.23 -44.55
N GLN A 287 -4.30 17.73 -45.74
CA GLN A 287 -4.31 18.49 -46.98
C GLN A 287 -5.70 19.08 -47.19
N LYS A 288 -5.77 20.41 -47.21
CA LYS A 288 -6.99 21.16 -47.50
C LYS A 288 -7.20 21.13 -49.00
N ASP A 289 -8.10 20.27 -49.46
CA ASP A 289 -8.52 20.24 -50.86
C ASP A 289 -9.05 21.61 -51.30
N SER A 290 -8.47 22.10 -52.38
CA SER A 290 -8.83 23.32 -53.08
C SER A 290 -10.18 23.17 -53.77
N GLN A 291 -11.18 23.94 -53.33
CA GLN A 291 -12.30 24.35 -54.19
C GLN A 291 -12.51 25.86 -54.05
N LEU A 292 -12.41 26.51 -55.19
CA LEU A 292 -12.45 27.93 -55.45
C LEU A 292 -13.91 28.43 -55.38
N SER A 293 -14.19 29.48 -54.61
CA SER A 293 -15.09 30.57 -55.03
C SER A 293 -15.09 31.71 -54.01
N SER A 294 -14.93 32.93 -54.51
CA SER A 294 -15.04 34.21 -53.79
C SER A 294 -16.18 35.03 -54.42
N PRO A 295 -16.49 36.27 -53.98
CA PRO A 295 -16.49 36.86 -52.64
C PRO A 295 -17.81 37.62 -52.35
N LYS A 296 -17.99 38.13 -51.11
CA LYS A 296 -18.67 39.41 -50.84
C LYS A 296 -18.34 39.94 -49.43
N THR A 297 -17.70 41.12 -49.40
CA THR A 297 -17.95 42.34 -48.57
C THR A 297 -18.69 42.15 -47.24
N SER A 298 -18.34 42.75 -46.09
CA SER A 298 -17.84 44.11 -45.79
C SER A 298 -17.55 44.28 -44.27
N GLU A 299 -16.75 45.32 -43.93
CA GLU A 299 -16.73 46.12 -42.67
C GLU A 299 -16.32 45.43 -41.34
N ALA A 300 -15.22 45.82 -40.67
CA ALA A 300 -14.86 47.07 -39.97
C ALA A 300 -15.25 47.07 -38.46
N GLY A 301 -14.27 47.37 -37.59
CA GLY A 301 -14.42 47.69 -36.16
C GLY A 301 -13.59 46.77 -35.24
N SER A 302 -12.34 47.08 -34.86
CA SER A 302 -11.86 48.14 -33.95
C SER A 302 -12.26 47.98 -32.48
N VAL A 303 -11.27 47.58 -31.66
CA VAL A 303 -10.89 48.11 -30.33
C VAL A 303 -11.82 47.86 -29.14
N GLY A 304 -11.24 47.37 -28.03
CA GLY A 304 -11.88 47.41 -26.71
C GLY A 304 -11.06 46.75 -25.60
N VAL A 305 -9.93 47.36 -25.24
CA VAL A 305 -9.25 47.15 -23.96
C VAL A 305 -10.12 47.72 -22.84
N VAL A 306 -10.38 46.95 -21.77
CA VAL A 306 -10.68 47.51 -20.45
C VAL A 306 -10.11 46.58 -19.37
N GLU A 307 -9.01 47.02 -18.76
CA GLU A 307 -8.58 46.57 -17.44
C GLU A 307 -9.55 47.07 -16.37
N ALA A 308 -9.85 46.24 -15.38
CA ALA A 308 -10.35 46.71 -14.09
C ALA A 308 -9.71 45.87 -12.98
N SER A 309 -8.64 46.44 -12.43
CA SER A 309 -8.05 46.15 -11.14
C SER A 309 -9.08 46.26 -10.01
N GLY A 310 -9.20 45.23 -9.19
CA GLY A 310 -9.98 45.22 -7.97
C GLY A 310 -9.26 44.45 -6.88
N THR A 311 -8.34 45.12 -6.19
CA THR A 311 -7.62 44.63 -5.03
C THR A 311 -8.53 44.77 -3.81
N GLU A 312 -8.99 43.66 -3.23
CA GLU A 312 -9.67 43.67 -1.92
C GLU A 312 -8.96 42.68 -0.98
N ALA A 313 -8.21 43.24 -0.04
CA ALA A 313 -7.57 42.51 1.04
C ALA A 313 -8.58 42.25 2.17
N PRO A 314 -8.64 41.05 2.77
CA PRO A 314 -9.52 40.78 3.91
C PRO A 314 -8.94 41.32 5.23
N PRO A 315 -9.80 41.72 6.18
CA PRO A 315 -9.38 42.36 7.43
C PRO A 315 -8.78 41.38 8.45
N SER A 316 -7.80 41.90 9.17
CA SER A 316 -7.00 41.28 10.24
C SER A 316 -7.87 40.75 11.39
N ARG A 317 -7.59 39.52 11.83
CA ARG A 317 -8.21 38.86 12.99
C ARG A 317 -7.60 39.39 14.30
N PRO A 318 -8.40 39.58 15.38
CA PRO A 318 -7.90 40.06 16.66
C PRO A 318 -7.05 39.00 17.40
N GLU A 319 -5.92 39.45 17.96
CA GLU A 319 -5.04 38.70 18.85
C GLU A 319 -5.77 38.26 20.12
N MET A 320 -5.55 37.00 20.54
CA MET A 320 -5.98 36.46 21.82
C MET A 320 -4.76 36.35 22.76
N PRO A 321 -4.89 36.66 24.06
CA PRO A 321 -3.77 36.72 24.99
C PRO A 321 -3.23 35.34 25.39
N LEU A 322 -1.90 35.30 25.56
CA LEU A 322 -1.10 34.17 26.03
C LEU A 322 -1.45 33.77 27.48
N SER A 323 -1.66 32.48 27.72
CA SER A 323 -1.72 31.89 29.07
C SER A 323 -0.31 31.61 29.62
N PRO A 324 -0.06 31.81 30.93
CA PRO A 324 1.25 31.59 31.56
C PRO A 324 1.54 30.09 31.85
N PRO A 325 2.82 29.73 32.14
CA PRO A 325 3.27 28.34 32.20
C PRO A 325 2.92 27.67 33.52
N ASN A 326 2.49 26.41 33.47
CA ASN A 326 2.37 25.56 34.65
C ASN A 326 3.73 24.95 34.99
N SER A 327 4.13 25.16 36.23
CA SER A 327 5.25 24.51 36.90
C SER A 327 4.79 23.24 37.60
N LEU A 328 5.64 22.20 37.51
CA LEU A 328 5.84 20.99 38.34
C LEU A 328 5.88 19.70 37.52
#